data_AF-A0A7W8JZT3-F1
#
_entry.id   AF-A0A7W8JZT3-F1
#
_cell.length_a   1.000
_cell.length_b   1.000
_cell.length_c   1.000
_cell.angle_alpha   90.00
_cell.angle_beta   90.00
_cell.angle_gamma   90.00
#
_symmetry.space_group_name_H-M   'P 1'
#
loop_
_entity.id
_entity.type
_entity.pdbx_description
1 polymer ?
#
loop_
_entity_poly.entity_id
_entity_poly.type
_entity_poly.pdbx_seq_one_letter_code
_entity_poly.pdbx_strand_id
1 'polypeptide(L)'
;MTRTNVLRQIPGVSDVRGFAPPFFKGATHQISMRVGSSTTEILGSLGITDGSRQINSLLLWIEKPQATALQKQAMAAVARGLLLRCMVGVSNAQLGGVSAIVRRPWMIRGFQEKVLGQLHIGWGEGESLQVGPQYVSGLSLLWPGNLSRCEL
;
A
#
# COMPACT_ATOMS: atom_id res chain seq x y z
N MET A 1 0.19 9.57 -16.12
CA MET A 1 -0.64 8.34 -16.06
C MET A 1 -1.66 8.55 -14.95
N THR A 2 -2.93 8.16 -15.12
CA THR A 2 -3.91 8.30 -14.03
C THR A 2 -3.66 7.27 -12.91
N ARG A 3 -4.01 7.60 -11.66
CA ARG A 3 -3.85 6.73 -10.46
C ARG A 3 -4.29 5.29 -10.68
N THR A 4 -5.46 5.11 -11.28
CA THR A 4 -6.06 3.80 -11.56
C THR A 4 -5.26 2.99 -12.58
N ASN A 5 -4.65 3.64 -13.58
CA ASN A 5 -3.83 2.95 -14.58
C ASN A 5 -2.58 2.35 -13.96
N VAL A 6 -1.94 3.04 -13.01
CA VAL A 6 -0.76 2.51 -12.31
C VAL A 6 -1.12 1.23 -11.54
N LEU A 7 -2.23 1.25 -10.80
CA LEU A 7 -2.68 0.09 -10.02
C LEU A 7 -3.10 -1.09 -10.90
N ARG A 8 -3.80 -0.85 -12.03
CA ARG A 8 -4.24 -1.90 -12.97
C ARG A 8 -3.08 -2.64 -13.64
N GLN A 9 -1.91 -2.02 -13.73
CA GLN A 9 -0.75 -2.63 -14.34
C GLN A 9 0.04 -3.52 -13.35
N ILE A 10 -0.34 -3.56 -12.08
CA ILE A 10 0.30 -4.43 -11.09
C ILE A 10 -0.05 -5.91 -11.40
N PRO A 11 0.94 -6.81 -11.51
CA PRO A 11 0.66 -8.23 -11.75
C PRO A 11 -0.29 -8.84 -10.72
N GLY A 12 -1.33 -9.52 -11.21
CA GLY A 12 -2.34 -10.17 -10.39
C GLY A 12 -3.53 -9.28 -10.02
N VAL A 13 -3.47 -7.95 -10.21
CA VAL A 13 -4.65 -7.09 -10.07
C VAL A 13 -5.61 -7.36 -11.23
N SER A 14 -6.85 -7.72 -10.90
CA SER A 14 -7.90 -8.06 -11.87
C SER A 14 -8.92 -6.94 -12.06
N ASP A 15 -9.16 -6.13 -11.03
CA ASP A 15 -10.06 -4.97 -11.10
C ASP A 15 -9.59 -3.85 -10.17
N VAL A 16 -9.84 -2.60 -10.56
CA VAL A 16 -9.61 -1.41 -9.74
C VAL A 16 -10.76 -0.44 -9.95
N ARG A 17 -11.48 -0.15 -8.87
CA ARG A 17 -12.62 0.77 -8.84
C ARG A 17 -12.32 1.94 -7.91
N GLY A 18 -12.34 3.16 -8.46
CA GLY A 18 -12.24 4.37 -7.66
C GLY A 18 -13.59 4.73 -7.04
N PHE A 19 -13.58 5.21 -5.80
CA PHE A 19 -14.75 5.80 -5.17
C PHE A 19 -14.38 7.09 -4.44
N ALA A 20 -15.36 7.99 -4.32
CA ALA A 20 -15.18 9.22 -3.56
C ALA A 20 -14.97 8.86 -2.07
N PRO A 21 -13.97 9.48 -1.41
CA PRO A 21 -13.57 9.09 -0.05
C PRO A 21 -14.70 9.33 0.97
N PRO A 22 -14.59 8.69 2.14
CA PRO A 22 -14.60 9.48 3.36
C PRO A 22 -13.23 9.54 4.06
N PHE A 23 -12.19 8.92 3.48
CA PHE A 23 -11.03 8.49 4.26
C PHE A 23 -9.74 9.32 4.13
N PHE A 24 -9.46 10.08 3.05
CA PHE A 24 -8.37 11.09 2.97
C PHE A 24 -8.58 11.99 1.72
N LYS A 25 -7.88 13.12 1.59
CA LYS A 25 -7.96 14.10 0.46
C LYS A 25 -7.57 13.55 -0.94
N GLY A 26 -7.66 12.25 -1.18
CA GLY A 26 -7.36 11.59 -2.45
C GLY A 26 -8.36 10.49 -2.81
N ALA A 27 -8.33 10.01 -4.05
CA ALA A 27 -9.14 8.90 -4.51
C ALA A 27 -8.75 7.60 -3.79
N THR A 28 -9.73 6.97 -3.13
CA THR A 28 -9.63 5.60 -2.62
C THR A 28 -10.02 4.63 -3.72
N HIS A 29 -9.33 3.50 -3.79
CA HIS A 29 -9.57 2.45 -4.75
C HIS A 29 -9.87 1.15 -4.03
N GLN A 30 -10.90 0.44 -4.48
CA GLN A 30 -11.05 -0.99 -4.22
C GLN A 30 -10.22 -1.73 -5.27
N ILE A 31 -9.34 -2.62 -4.81
CA ILE A 31 -8.39 -3.36 -5.62
C ILE A 31 -8.70 -4.85 -5.44
N SER A 32 -9.20 -5.49 -6.49
CA SER A 32 -9.39 -6.94 -6.51
C SER A 32 -8.16 -7.57 -7.13
N MET A 33 -7.55 -8.52 -6.41
CA MET A 33 -6.28 -9.14 -6.78
C MET A 33 -6.35 -10.65 -6.62
N ARG A 34 -5.78 -11.38 -7.59
CA ARG A 34 -5.58 -12.81 -7.51
C ARG A 34 -4.32 -13.14 -6.70
N VAL A 35 -4.50 -13.89 -5.62
CA VAL A 35 -3.43 -14.44 -4.79
C VAL A 35 -3.58 -15.97 -4.78
N GLY A 36 -2.69 -16.65 -5.51
CA GLY A 36 -2.84 -18.08 -5.76
C GLY A 36 -4.08 -18.40 -6.60
N SER A 37 -4.96 -19.26 -6.08
CA SER A 37 -6.23 -19.63 -6.70
C SER A 37 -7.41 -18.70 -6.33
N SER A 38 -7.23 -17.80 -5.36
CA SER A 38 -8.32 -16.98 -4.82
C SER A 38 -8.22 -15.52 -5.28
N THR A 39 -9.38 -14.89 -5.47
CA THR A 39 -9.50 -13.44 -5.59
C THR A 39 -9.68 -12.84 -4.19
N THR A 40 -8.87 -11.84 -3.87
CA THR A 40 -8.86 -11.12 -2.60
C THR A 40 -9.04 -9.63 -2.85
N GLU A 41 -9.77 -8.97 -1.97
CA GLU A 41 -10.03 -7.54 -2.08
C GLU A 41 -9.32 -6.77 -0.97
N ILE A 42 -8.72 -5.65 -1.36
CA ILE A 42 -8.08 -4.68 -0.47
C ILE A 42 -8.48 -3.26 -0.89
N LEU A 43 -8.35 -2.30 0.02
CA LEU A 43 -8.50 -0.88 -0.27
C LEU A 43 -7.13 -0.22 -0.39
N GLY A 44 -7.04 0.86 -1.17
CA GLY A 44 -5.80 1.57 -1.34
C GLY A 44 -5.91 3.02 -1.80
N SER A 45 -4.95 3.84 -1.42
CA SER A 45 -4.81 5.22 -1.87
C SER A 45 -3.34 5.54 -2.20
N LEU A 46 -3.16 6.36 -3.24
CA LEU A 46 -1.87 6.90 -3.65
C LEU A 46 -1.86 8.39 -3.29
N GLY A 47 -0.72 8.86 -2.75
CA GLY A 47 -0.59 10.24 -2.26
C GLY A 47 0.73 10.92 -2.62
N ILE A 48 0.74 12.24 -2.42
CA ILE A 48 1.93 13.10 -2.41
C ILE A 48 2.03 13.68 -1.00
N THR A 49 3.20 13.58 -0.37
CA THR A 49 3.41 14.07 1.01
C THR A 49 4.41 15.22 1.12
N ASP A 50 5.21 15.49 0.08
CA ASP A 50 6.34 16.44 0.13
C ASP A 50 6.25 17.58 -0.91
N GLY A 51 5.06 17.80 -1.47
CA GLY A 51 4.82 18.87 -2.45
C GLY A 51 5.44 18.64 -3.83
N SER A 52 6.13 17.52 -4.06
CA SER A 52 6.84 17.16 -5.31
C SER A 52 5.95 16.97 -6.54
N ARG A 53 4.62 17.03 -6.40
CA ARG A 53 3.61 16.63 -7.41
C ARG A 53 3.67 15.15 -7.83
N GLN A 54 4.61 14.38 -7.31
CA GLN A 54 4.83 12.98 -7.68
C GLN A 54 4.33 12.04 -6.59
N ILE A 55 3.74 10.92 -7.01
CA ILE A 55 3.26 9.89 -6.08
C ILE A 55 4.45 9.39 -5.27
N ASN A 56 4.40 9.60 -3.97
CA ASN A 56 5.49 9.24 -3.08
C ASN A 56 5.01 8.48 -1.83
N SER A 57 3.71 8.20 -1.76
CA SER A 57 3.11 7.38 -0.72
C SER A 57 2.04 6.44 -1.24
N LEU A 58 1.92 5.32 -0.55
CA LEU A 58 0.87 4.32 -0.71
C LEU A 58 0.32 3.99 0.67
N LEU A 59 -1.00 3.91 0.77
CA LEU A 59 -1.68 3.34 1.91
C LEU A 59 -2.58 2.23 1.41
N LEU A 60 -2.45 1.03 1.99
CA LEU A 60 -3.29 -0.13 1.72
C LEU A 60 -3.93 -0.60 3.02
N TRP A 61 -5.21 -0.95 2.98
CA TRP A 61 -5.92 -1.39 4.18
C TRP A 61 -7.10 -2.31 3.89
N ILE A 62 -7.59 -2.94 4.95
CA ILE A 62 -8.86 -3.66 5.00
C ILE A 62 -9.73 -2.97 6.05
N GLU A 63 -11.03 -2.78 5.79
CA GLU A 63 -11.96 -2.17 6.75
C GLU A 63 -12.11 -2.98 8.06
N LYS A 64 -11.61 -4.22 8.09
CA LYS A 64 -11.65 -5.08 9.27
C LYS A 64 -10.45 -4.80 10.20
N PRO A 65 -10.63 -4.92 11.53
CA PRO A 65 -9.56 -4.75 12.50
C PRO A 65 -8.41 -5.77 12.39
N GLN A 66 -8.61 -6.88 11.68
CA GLN A 66 -7.57 -7.89 11.43
C GLN A 66 -7.57 -8.30 9.96
N ALA A 67 -6.40 -8.29 9.33
CA ALA A 67 -6.23 -8.73 7.95
C ALA A 67 -5.93 -10.23 7.90
N THR A 68 -6.60 -10.94 7.00
CA THR A 68 -6.28 -12.34 6.71
C THR A 68 -4.89 -12.47 6.07
N ALA A 69 -4.31 -13.68 6.11
CA ALA A 69 -3.03 -13.95 5.46
C ALA A 69 -3.04 -13.61 3.96
N LEU A 70 -4.13 -13.94 3.26
CA LEU A 70 -4.30 -13.61 1.83
C LEU A 70 -4.38 -12.10 1.59
N GLN A 71 -5.07 -11.35 2.45
CA GLN A 71 -5.14 -9.89 2.36
C GLN A 71 -3.78 -9.24 2.61
N LYS A 72 -3.02 -9.71 3.59
CA LYS A 72 -1.64 -9.25 3.81
C LYS A 72 -0.80 -9.53 2.56
N GLN A 73 -0.90 -10.72 1.97
CA GLN A 73 -0.17 -11.07 0.75
C GLN A 73 -0.56 -10.19 -0.44
N ALA A 74 -1.85 -9.93 -0.63
CA ALA A 74 -2.35 -8.99 -1.64
C ALA A 74 -1.77 -7.58 -1.43
N MET A 75 -1.79 -7.08 -0.19
CA MET A 75 -1.22 -5.78 0.15
C MET A 75 0.27 -5.70 -0.17
N ALA A 76 1.05 -6.71 0.24
CA ALA A 76 2.48 -6.76 -0.07
C ALA A 76 2.77 -6.84 -1.57
N ALA A 77 1.95 -7.57 -2.34
CA ALA A 77 2.13 -7.69 -3.78
C ALA A 77 1.81 -6.38 -4.51
N VAL A 78 0.73 -5.68 -4.12
CA VAL A 78 0.41 -4.34 -4.63
C VAL A 78 1.52 -3.33 -4.28
N ALA A 79 1.96 -3.33 -3.03
CA ALA A 79 3.05 -2.47 -2.56
C ALA A 79 4.34 -2.68 -3.37
N ARG A 80 4.75 -3.93 -3.62
CA ARG A 80 5.93 -4.23 -4.45
C ARG A 80 5.75 -3.81 -5.90
N GLY A 81 4.59 -4.10 -6.48
CA GLY A 81 4.28 -3.72 -7.86
C GLY A 81 4.32 -2.22 -8.06
N LEU A 82 3.82 -1.46 -7.09
CA LEU A 82 3.90 0.01 -7.11
C LEU A 82 5.34 0.49 -7.00
N LEU A 83 6.14 -0.02 -6.04
CA LEU A 83 7.53 0.39 -5.87
C LEU A 83 8.37 0.13 -7.14
N LEU A 84 8.22 -1.04 -7.76
CA LEU A 84 8.91 -1.38 -9.01
C LEU A 84 8.58 -0.42 -10.16
N ARG A 85 7.37 0.13 -10.17
CA ARG A 85 6.89 1.03 -11.23
C ARG A 85 7.22 2.49 -10.95
N CYS A 86 7.05 2.91 -9.70
CA CYS A 86 7.05 4.31 -9.32
C CYS A 86 8.32 4.75 -8.61
N MET A 87 9.03 3.90 -7.87
CA MET A 87 10.24 4.30 -7.16
C MET A 87 11.49 4.08 -8.02
N VAL A 88 12.23 5.15 -8.28
CA VAL A 88 13.56 5.14 -8.91
C VAL A 88 14.54 4.41 -8.00
N GLY A 89 15.25 3.42 -8.54
CA GLY A 89 16.36 2.77 -7.83
C GLY A 89 15.93 1.87 -6.67
N VAL A 90 14.68 1.38 -6.67
CA VAL A 90 14.24 0.42 -5.64
C VAL A 90 15.13 -0.82 -5.65
N SER A 91 15.63 -1.18 -4.47
CA SER A 91 16.53 -2.32 -4.28
C SER A 91 15.77 -3.62 -4.00
N ASN A 92 16.41 -4.76 -4.27
CA ASN A 92 15.89 -6.07 -3.88
C ASN A 92 15.69 -6.20 -2.36
N ALA A 93 16.51 -5.53 -1.55
CA ALA A 93 16.36 -5.51 -0.10
C ALA A 93 15.06 -4.79 0.33
N GLN A 94 14.70 -3.69 -0.32
CA GLN A 94 13.44 -2.98 -0.08
C GLN A 94 12.23 -3.83 -0.47
N LEU A 95 12.25 -4.45 -1.65
CA LEU A 95 11.18 -5.35 -2.11
C LEU A 95 11.05 -6.60 -1.21
N GLY A 96 12.18 -7.16 -0.77
CA GLY A 96 12.23 -8.25 0.20
C GLY A 96 11.70 -7.82 1.57
N GLY A 97 11.99 -6.59 2.00
CA GLY A 97 11.45 -5.99 3.23
C GLY A 97 9.93 -5.92 3.24
N VAL A 98 9.32 -5.41 2.16
CA VAL A 98 7.85 -5.39 1.98
C VAL A 98 7.29 -6.82 2.02
N SER A 99 7.94 -7.77 1.34
CA SER A 99 7.55 -9.18 1.33
C SER A 99 7.73 -9.88 2.67
N ALA A 100 8.58 -9.36 3.57
CA ALA A 100 8.81 -9.98 4.87
C ALA A 100 7.76 -9.56 5.90
N ILE A 101 7.15 -8.38 5.74
CA ILE A 101 6.19 -7.81 6.70
C ILE A 101 4.92 -8.65 6.80
N VAL A 102 4.46 -9.26 5.71
CA VAL A 102 3.34 -10.23 5.71
C VAL A 102 3.53 -11.40 6.67
N ARG A 103 4.77 -11.78 6.97
CA ARG A 103 5.09 -12.91 7.86
C ARG A 103 5.28 -12.47 9.31
N ARG A 104 5.28 -11.15 9.58
CA ARG A 104 5.44 -10.61 10.93
C ARG A 104 4.09 -10.61 11.66
N PRO A 105 4.09 -10.71 13.00
CA PRO A 105 2.89 -10.39 13.77
C PRO A 105 2.58 -8.90 13.64
N TRP A 106 1.39 -8.56 13.15
CA TRP A 106 0.95 -7.17 13.04
C TRP A 106 0.30 -6.67 14.35
N MET A 107 -0.19 -7.58 15.20
CA MET A 107 -0.71 -7.30 16.54
C MET A 107 0.41 -7.17 17.60
N ILE A 108 1.43 -6.35 17.34
CA ILE A 108 2.40 -5.96 18.37
C ILE A 108 2.13 -4.49 18.66
N ARG A 109 1.88 -4.14 19.93
CA ARG A 109 1.35 -2.85 20.42
C ARG A 109 1.63 -1.65 19.49
N GLY A 110 0.59 -1.23 18.77
CA GLY A 110 0.58 0.02 18.00
C GLY A 110 1.13 -0.11 16.58
N PHE A 111 1.25 1.04 15.92
CA PHE A 111 1.80 1.13 14.57
C PHE A 111 3.27 0.73 14.57
N GLN A 112 3.65 -0.14 13.64
CA GLN A 112 5.04 -0.55 13.47
C GLN A 112 5.60 0.07 12.20
N GLU A 113 6.86 0.47 12.24
CA GLU A 113 7.56 1.04 11.11
C GLU A 113 8.95 0.45 10.97
N LYS A 114 9.40 0.29 9.72
CA LYS A 114 10.77 -0.06 9.38
C LYS A 114 11.25 0.80 8.21
N VAL A 115 12.43 1.39 8.39
CA VAL A 115 13.12 2.15 7.34
C VAL A 115 14.16 1.26 6.65
N LEU A 116 14.15 1.25 5.32
CA LEU A 116 15.10 0.54 4.46
C LEU A 116 15.66 1.50 3.42
N GLY A 117 16.81 2.11 3.73
CA GLY A 117 17.35 3.22 2.94
C GLY A 117 16.38 4.40 2.96
N GLN A 118 15.90 4.79 1.79
CA GLN A 118 14.94 5.89 1.62
C GLN A 118 13.46 5.45 1.68
N LEU A 119 13.20 4.16 1.89
CA LEU A 119 11.84 3.63 1.94
C LEU A 119 11.41 3.41 3.39
N HIS A 120 10.34 4.09 3.79
CA HIS A 120 9.62 3.85 5.03
C HIS A 120 8.50 2.84 4.76
N ILE A 121 8.45 1.79 5.56
CA ILE A 121 7.41 0.76 5.48
C ILE A 121 6.73 0.67 6.83
N GLY A 122 5.46 1.05 6.87
CA GLY A 122 4.62 0.97 8.06
C GLY A 122 3.59 -0.14 7.94
N TRP A 123 3.21 -0.75 9.07
CA TRP A 123 2.12 -1.71 9.13
C TRP A 123 1.48 -1.75 10.52
N GLY A 124 0.23 -2.20 10.57
CA GLY A 124 -0.50 -2.35 11.83
C GLY A 124 -1.83 -3.06 11.64
N GLU A 125 -2.37 -3.58 12.73
CA GLU A 125 -3.73 -4.11 12.83
C GLU A 125 -4.52 -3.40 13.93
N GLY A 126 -5.84 -3.40 13.77
CA GLY A 126 -6.78 -2.78 14.70
C GLY A 126 -6.53 -1.30 14.89
N GLU A 127 -6.42 -0.87 16.14
CA GLU A 127 -6.22 0.53 16.52
C GLU A 127 -4.86 1.12 16.13
N SER A 128 -3.99 0.29 15.55
CA SER A 128 -2.63 0.67 15.16
C SER A 128 -2.57 1.52 13.90
N LEU A 129 -3.62 1.55 13.07
CA LEU A 129 -3.64 2.34 11.85
C LEU A 129 -4.99 3.03 11.69
N GLN A 130 -4.98 4.36 11.74
CA GLN A 130 -6.18 5.17 11.55
C GLN A 130 -6.29 5.64 10.10
N VAL A 131 -7.44 5.38 9.48
CA VAL A 131 -7.78 5.79 8.11
C VAL A 131 -9.12 6.51 8.17
N GLY A 132 -9.10 7.83 8.05
CA GLY A 132 -10.25 8.69 8.36
C GLY A 132 -10.76 8.43 9.80
N PRO A 133 -12.07 8.18 10.01
CA PRO A 133 -12.61 7.88 11.33
C PRO A 133 -12.43 6.42 11.78
N GLN A 134 -11.83 5.55 10.96
CA GLN A 134 -11.77 4.10 11.22
C GLN A 134 -10.38 3.64 11.63
N TYR A 135 -10.34 2.63 12.49
CA TYR A 135 -9.15 1.85 12.81
C TYR A 135 -9.13 0.57 11.98
N VAL A 136 -8.05 0.35 11.26
CA VAL A 136 -7.97 -0.65 10.19
C VAL A 136 -6.69 -1.48 10.28
N SER A 137 -6.68 -2.58 9.55
CA SER A 137 -5.45 -3.31 9.26
C SER A 137 -4.85 -2.82 7.96
N GLY A 138 -3.56 -2.48 7.95
CA GLY A 138 -2.97 -1.99 6.72
C GLY A 138 -1.46 -1.89 6.71
N LEU A 139 -0.99 -1.46 5.54
CA LEU A 139 0.40 -1.26 5.18
C LEU A 139 0.53 0.12 4.54
N SER A 140 1.53 0.89 4.98
CA SER A 140 1.89 2.16 4.36
C SER A 140 3.30 2.11 3.80
N LEU A 141 3.50 2.82 2.70
CA LEU A 141 4.80 3.11 2.13
C LEU A 141 4.97 4.61 1.99
N LEU A 142 6.17 5.09 2.26
CA LEU A 142 6.58 6.46 2.02
C LEU A 142 8.03 6.46 1.50
N TRP A 143 8.27 7.22 0.44
CA TRP A 143 9.60 7.47 -0.09
C TRP A 143 9.75 8.94 -0.52
N PRO A 144 10.97 9.46 -0.69
CA PRO A 144 11.18 10.81 -1.22
C PRO A 144 10.55 10.99 -2.60
N GLY A 145 9.83 12.09 -2.79
CA GLY A 145 9.15 12.41 -4.04
C GLY A 145 10.10 12.53 -5.22
N ASN A 146 11.31 13.08 -5.02
CA ASN A 146 12.36 13.13 -6.05
C ASN A 146 12.87 11.75 -6.52
N LEU A 147 12.51 10.67 -5.82
CA LEU A 147 12.74 9.30 -6.25
C LEU A 147 11.49 8.68 -6.89
N SER A 148 10.50 9.48 -7.28
CA SER A 148 9.31 8.99 -7.96
C SER A 148 9.34 9.21 -9.48
N ARG A 149 8.75 8.27 -10.21
CA ARG A 149 8.51 8.32 -11.66
C ARG A 149 7.03 8.52 -12.00
N CYS A 150 6.15 8.33 -11.02
CA CYS A 150 4.72 8.33 -11.22
C CYS A 150 4.13 9.67 -10.77
N GLU A 151 3.30 10.26 -11.61
CA GLU A 151 2.50 11.44 -11.30
C GLU A 151 1.08 11.03 -10.90
N LEU A 152 0.41 11.86 -10.10
CA LEU A 152 -0.99 11.62 -9.67
C LEU A 152 -2.01 11.74 -10.80
#